data_AF-A0A7V0WM41-F1
#
_entry.id   AF-A0A7V0WM41-F1
#
_cell.length_a   1.000
_cell.length_b   1.000
_cell.length_c   1.000
_cell.angle_alpha   90.00
_cell.angle_beta   90.00
_cell.angle_gamma   90.00
#
_symmetry.space_group_name_H-M   'P 1'
#
loop_
_entity.id
_entity.type
_entity.pdbx_description
1 polymer ?
#
loop_
_entity_poly.entity_id
_entity_poly.type
_entity_poly.pdbx_seq_one_letter_code
_entity_poly.pdbx_strand_id
1 'polypeptide(L)'
;MRKASLERNTKETEISVAVNIDGTGRADISTGIGFLDHMLEQVARHSLMDITLKAKGDLHVDQHHTTEDSGIALGTALAKALGDKKGITRFACVYLPMDEALT
;
A
#
# COMPACT_ATOMS: atom_id res chain seq x y z
N MET A 1 18.12 -5.67 1.06
CA MET A 1 16.69 -5.58 1.43
C MET A 1 16.12 -4.31 0.82
N ARG A 2 15.11 -4.45 -0.02
CA ARG A 2 14.40 -3.37 -0.71
C ARG A 2 13.33 -2.80 0.23
N LYS A 3 13.68 -1.74 0.94
CA LYS A 3 12.84 -1.09 1.95
C LYS A 3 12.78 0.41 1.75
N ALA A 4 11.63 0.99 2.08
CA ALA A 4 11.50 2.44 2.18
C ALA A 4 10.39 2.80 3.16
N SER A 5 10.54 3.95 3.80
CA SER A 5 9.49 4.59 4.58
C SER A 5 9.40 6.06 4.20
N LEU A 6 8.23 6.65 4.41
CA LEU A 6 8.01 8.08 4.27
C LEU A 6 6.79 8.53 5.06
N GLU A 7 6.73 9.84 5.27
CA GLU A 7 5.55 10.54 5.73
C GLU A 7 5.03 11.45 4.61
N ARG A 8 3.71 11.54 4.49
CA ARG A 8 3.00 12.46 3.59
C ARG A 8 1.93 13.16 4.41
N ASN A 9 2.05 14.47 4.54
CA ASN A 9 1.09 15.30 5.24
C ASN A 9 0.57 16.37 4.28
N THR A 10 -0.75 16.42 4.14
CA THR A 10 -1.49 17.43 3.39
C THR A 10 -2.37 18.22 4.37
N LYS A 11 -3.29 19.04 3.87
CA LYS A 11 -4.29 19.67 4.73
C LYS A 11 -5.39 18.67 5.12
N GLU A 12 -5.59 17.67 4.28
CA GLU A 12 -6.65 16.68 4.33
C GLU A 12 -6.22 15.43 5.11
N THR A 13 -4.95 15.02 5.02
CA THR A 13 -4.45 13.76 5.57
C THR A 13 -3.06 13.85 6.20
N GLU A 14 -2.82 13.01 7.21
CA GLU A 14 -1.51 12.71 7.79
C GLU A 14 -1.25 11.21 7.61
N ILE A 15 -0.21 10.84 6.87
CA ILE A 15 0.06 9.44 6.51
C ILE A 15 1.52 9.08 6.76
N SER A 16 1.74 7.96 7.44
CA SER A 16 3.03 7.28 7.55
C SER A 16 2.95 5.92 6.87
N VAL A 17 3.98 5.59 6.10
CA VAL A 17 4.04 4.31 5.38
C VAL A 17 5.45 3.73 5.41
N ALA A 18 5.54 2.42 5.54
CA ALA A 18 6.76 1.64 5.40
C ALA A 18 6.50 0.38 4.58
N VAL A 19 7.38 0.08 3.63
CA VAL A 19 7.30 -1.07 2.74
C VAL A 19 8.62 -1.84 2.79
N ASN A 20 8.52 -3.16 2.89
CA ASN A 20 9.60 -4.11 2.62
C ASN A 20 9.18 -5.03 1.47
N ILE A 21 9.81 -4.88 0.30
CA ILE A 21 9.49 -5.72 -0.87
C ILE A 21 9.97 -7.16 -0.65
N ASP A 22 11.07 -7.35 0.08
CA ASP A 22 11.63 -8.66 0.40
C ASP A 22 11.06 -9.17 1.74
N GLY A 23 9.73 -9.13 1.87
CA GLY A 23 9.01 -9.39 3.13
C GLY A 23 8.48 -10.81 3.28
N THR A 24 7.51 -10.95 4.17
CA THR A 24 6.79 -12.20 4.47
C THR A 24 5.27 -12.06 4.37
N GLY A 25 4.77 -10.92 3.89
CA GLY A 25 3.34 -10.61 3.80
C GLY A 25 2.72 -10.08 5.10
N ARG A 26 3.51 -9.47 6.00
CA ARG A 26 2.99 -8.85 7.23
C ARG A 26 2.29 -7.54 6.91
N ALA A 27 1.11 -7.33 7.48
CA ALA A 27 0.36 -6.10 7.33
C ALA A 27 0.13 -5.43 8.71
N ASP A 28 0.35 -4.13 8.78
CA ASP A 28 -0.06 -3.27 9.87
C ASP A 28 -0.71 -2.00 9.30
N ILE A 29 -1.95 -2.15 8.84
CA ILE A 29 -2.71 -1.12 8.12
C ILE A 29 -3.75 -0.50 9.07
N SER A 30 -3.90 0.82 9.01
CA SER A 30 -4.98 1.54 9.70
C SER A 30 -5.21 2.87 8.98
N THR A 31 -6.17 2.90 8.06
CA THR A 31 -6.58 4.12 7.35
C THR A 31 -7.79 4.80 7.97
N GLY A 32 -8.53 4.08 8.83
CA GLY A 32 -9.85 4.48 9.30
C GLY A 32 -10.98 4.09 8.33
N ILE A 33 -10.65 3.45 7.19
CA ILE A 33 -11.61 2.92 6.21
C ILE A 33 -11.45 1.39 6.16
N GLY A 34 -12.33 0.67 6.86
CA GLY A 34 -12.16 -0.78 7.06
C GLY A 34 -12.08 -1.61 5.77
N PHE A 35 -12.80 -1.22 4.71
CA PHE A 35 -12.70 -1.93 3.43
C PHE A 35 -11.37 -1.67 2.72
N LEU A 36 -10.85 -0.45 2.79
CA LEU A 36 -9.53 -0.13 2.23
C LEU A 36 -8.42 -0.86 3.00
N ASP A 37 -8.53 -0.90 4.33
CA ASP A 37 -7.61 -1.66 5.18
C ASP A 37 -7.57 -3.13 4.75
N HIS A 38 -8.74 -3.75 4.60
CA HIS A 38 -8.85 -5.13 4.12
C HIS A 38 -8.20 -5.34 2.73
N MET A 39 -8.41 -4.43 1.79
CA MET A 39 -7.79 -4.52 0.45
C MET A 39 -6.26 -4.41 0.51
N LEU A 40 -5.73 -3.51 1.32
CA LEU A 40 -4.27 -3.34 1.47
C LEU A 40 -3.62 -4.51 2.22
N GLU A 41 -4.32 -5.13 3.17
CA GLU A 41 -3.89 -6.38 3.80
C GLU A 41 -3.77 -7.51 2.78
N GLN A 42 -4.73 -7.64 1.83
CA GLN A 42 -4.63 -8.61 0.74
C GLN A 42 -3.42 -8.32 -0.16
N VAL A 43 -3.15 -7.05 -0.48
CA VAL A 43 -1.96 -6.65 -1.24
C VAL A 43 -0.69 -7.10 -0.51
N ALA A 44 -0.54 -6.83 0.79
CA ALA A 44 0.61 -7.30 1.56
C ALA A 44 0.73 -8.83 1.53
N ARG A 45 -0.36 -9.53 1.85
CA ARG A 45 -0.41 -10.99 1.94
C ARG A 45 0.01 -11.68 0.64
N HIS A 46 -0.53 -11.25 -0.49
CA HIS A 46 -0.36 -11.92 -1.77
C HIS A 46 0.89 -11.48 -2.53
N SER A 47 1.41 -10.28 -2.27
CA SER A 47 2.70 -9.83 -2.81
C SER A 47 3.90 -10.29 -1.99
N LEU A 48 3.66 -10.84 -0.79
CA LEU A 48 4.67 -11.13 0.25
C LEU A 48 5.42 -9.89 0.75
N MET A 49 4.95 -8.68 0.43
CA MET A 49 5.54 -7.46 0.99
C MET A 49 5.12 -7.29 2.45
N ASP A 50 6.03 -6.82 3.30
CA ASP A 50 5.60 -6.31 4.60
C ASP A 50 5.21 -4.83 4.43
N ILE A 51 4.00 -4.46 4.87
CA ILE A 51 3.44 -3.12 4.73
C ILE A 51 2.94 -2.62 6.07
N THR A 52 3.42 -1.45 6.49
CA THR A 52 2.81 -0.65 7.55
C THR A 52 2.27 0.62 6.91
N LEU A 53 1.00 0.94 7.16
CA LEU A 53 0.39 2.18 6.68
C LEU A 53 -0.58 2.70 7.74
N LYS A 54 -0.28 3.87 8.28
CA LYS A 54 -1.15 4.57 9.24
C LYS A 54 -1.57 5.89 8.61
N ALA A 55 -2.88 6.07 8.43
CA ALA A 55 -3.45 7.30 7.91
C ALA A 55 -4.48 7.86 8.89
N LYS A 56 -4.49 9.18 9.00
CA LYS A 56 -5.53 9.97 9.64
C LYS A 56 -5.97 11.03 8.64
N GLY A 57 -7.20 10.94 8.17
CA GLY A 57 -7.73 11.89 7.20
C GLY A 57 -9.05 12.52 7.62
N ASP A 58 -9.55 13.40 6.77
CA ASP A 58 -10.78 14.16 6.90
C ASP A 58 -12.04 13.32 6.61
N LEU A 59 -12.16 12.13 7.22
CA LEU A 59 -13.27 11.17 7.00
C LEU A 59 -14.68 11.71 7.30
N HIS A 60 -14.78 12.88 7.90
CA HIS A 60 -16.05 13.60 8.09
C HIS A 60 -16.57 14.26 6.80
N VAL A 61 -15.70 14.49 5.81
CA VAL A 61 -16.06 14.94 4.46
C VAL A 61 -16.51 13.72 3.66
N ASP A 62 -15.59 12.82 3.35
CA ASP A 62 -15.82 11.49 2.79
C ASP A 62 -14.53 10.63 2.88
N GLN A 63 -14.47 9.52 2.13
CA GLN A 63 -13.32 8.61 2.10
C GLN A 63 -12.28 8.94 1.03
N HIS A 64 -12.53 9.93 0.17
CA HIS A 64 -11.78 10.17 -1.07
C HIS A 64 -10.32 10.51 -0.78
N HIS A 65 -10.06 11.58 -0.03
CA HIS A 65 -8.70 12.05 0.22
C HIS A 65 -7.87 11.00 0.98
N THR A 66 -8.47 10.36 1.98
CA THR A 66 -7.77 9.29 2.73
C THR A 66 -7.40 8.12 1.83
N THR A 67 -8.28 7.73 0.90
CA THR A 67 -8.01 6.65 -0.05
C THR A 67 -6.93 7.05 -1.05
N GLU A 68 -7.06 8.22 -1.67
CA GLU A 68 -6.12 8.74 -2.66
C GLU A 68 -4.72 8.92 -2.07
N ASP A 69 -4.61 9.64 -0.95
CA ASP A 69 -3.33 9.96 -0.32
C ASP A 69 -2.64 8.70 0.22
N SER A 70 -3.39 7.71 0.70
CA SER A 70 -2.84 6.39 1.08
C SER A 70 -2.22 5.68 -0.12
N GLY A 71 -2.90 5.72 -1.28
CA GLY A 71 -2.39 5.17 -2.53
C GLY A 71 -1.12 5.90 -3.01
N ILE A 72 -1.10 7.23 -2.96
CA ILE A 72 0.07 8.06 -3.33
C ILE A 72 1.26 7.75 -2.41
N ALA A 73 1.03 7.69 -1.09
CA ALA A 73 2.09 7.41 -0.11
C ALA A 73 2.67 6.01 -0.32
N LEU A 74 1.81 4.98 -0.44
CA LEU A 74 2.22 3.61 -0.66
C LEU A 74 2.98 3.43 -1.98
N GLY A 75 2.46 3.98 -3.08
CA GLY A 75 3.10 3.93 -4.40
C GLY A 75 4.47 4.62 -4.38
N THR A 76 4.59 5.76 -3.69
CA THR A 76 5.87 6.47 -3.53
C THR A 76 6.87 5.66 -2.72
N ALA A 77 6.45 5.02 -1.63
CA ALA A 77 7.31 4.15 -0.82
C ALA A 77 7.77 2.92 -1.63
N LEU A 78 6.87 2.29 -2.37
CA LEU A 78 7.20 1.16 -3.24
C LEU A 78 8.22 1.56 -4.32
N ALA A 79 8.01 2.70 -4.99
CA ALA A 79 8.93 3.21 -6.00
C ALA A 79 10.33 3.49 -5.43
N LYS A 80 10.41 4.06 -4.21
CA LYS A 80 11.69 4.26 -3.50
C LYS A 80 12.35 2.93 -3.14
N ALA A 81 11.59 1.96 -2.62
CA ALA A 81 12.10 0.65 -2.24
C ALA A 81 12.63 -0.15 -3.46
N LEU A 82 12.07 0.08 -4.65
CA LEU A 82 12.52 -0.53 -5.91
C LEU A 82 13.87 -0.01 -6.41
N GLY A 83 14.32 1.17 -5.97
CA GLY A 83 15.63 1.73 -6.33
C GLY A 83 15.82 1.89 -7.84
N ASP A 84 16.99 1.47 -8.35
CA ASP A 84 17.35 1.56 -9.78
C ASP A 84 16.72 0.47 -10.66
N LYS A 85 15.97 -0.46 -10.05
CA LYS A 85 15.22 -1.53 -10.71
C LYS A 85 16.09 -2.49 -11.55
N LYS A 86 17.41 -2.55 -11.32
CA LYS A 86 18.27 -3.50 -12.04
C LYS A 86 18.05 -4.93 -11.55
N GLY A 87 18.05 -5.88 -12.49
CA GLY A 87 18.01 -7.32 -12.19
C GLY A 87 16.66 -7.87 -11.71
N ILE A 88 15.58 -7.08 -11.74
CA ILE A 88 14.22 -7.57 -11.43
C ILE A 88 13.60 -8.24 -12.67
N THR A 89 12.63 -9.13 -12.46
CA THR A 89 11.81 -9.74 -13.52
C THR A 89 11.13 -8.72 -14.44
N ARG A 90 10.84 -7.52 -13.90
CA ARG A 90 10.28 -6.32 -14.57
C ARG A 90 8.84 -6.46 -15.06
N PHE A 91 8.47 -7.60 -15.63
CA PHE A 91 7.12 -7.86 -16.12
C PHE A 91 6.57 -9.13 -15.49
N ALA A 92 5.30 -9.09 -15.12
CA ALA A 92 4.53 -10.21 -14.61
C ALA A 92 3.06 -10.02 -14.99
N CYS A 93 2.33 -11.13 -15.09
CA CYS A 93 0.88 -11.16 -15.24
C CYS A 93 0.35 -12.25 -14.31
N VAL A 94 -0.78 -11.98 -13.65
CA VAL A 94 -1.45 -12.90 -12.72
C VAL A 94 -2.94 -12.73 -12.92
N TYR A 95 -3.67 -13.85 -12.92
CA TYR A 95 -5.11 -13.88 -12.83
C TYR A 95 -5.53 -14.28 -11.41
N LEU A 96 -6.53 -13.60 -10.86
CA LEU A 96 -7.04 -13.84 -9.50
C LEU A 96 -8.55 -14.11 -9.54
N PRO A 97 -8.98 -15.38 -9.51
CA PRO A 97 -10.40 -15.70 -9.38
C PRO A 97 -10.86 -15.50 -7.93
N MET A 98 -12.03 -14.87 -7.76
CA MET A 98 -12.77 -14.80 -6.51
C MET A 98 -14.24 -15.04 -6.81
N ASP A 99 -14.72 -16.23 -6.47
CA ASP A 99 -16.04 -16.75 -6.84
C ASP A 99 -16.31 -16.64 -8.36
N GLU A 100 -17.30 -15.85 -8.79
CA GLU A 100 -17.61 -15.63 -10.20
C GLU A 100 -16.71 -14.59 -10.89
N ALA A 101 -15.99 -13.76 -10.12
CA ALA A 101 -15.16 -12.70 -10.64
C ALA A 101 -13.76 -13.20 -11.03
N LEU A 102 -13.22 -12.67 -12.12
CA LEU A 102 -11.85 -12.90 -12.58
C LEU A 102 -11.20 -11.56 -12.94
N THR A 103 -10.09 -11.25 -12.28
CA THR A 103 -9.27 -10.06 -12.54
C THR A 103 -7.87 -10.43 -13.00
#